data_AF-A0A128F2Q2-F1
#
_entry.id   AF-A0A128F2Q2-F1
#
_cell.length_a   1.000
_cell.length_b   1.000
_cell.length_c   1.000
_cell.angle_alpha   90.00
_cell.angle_beta   90.00
_cell.angle_gamma   90.00
#
_symmetry.space_group_name_H-M   'P 1'
#
loop_
_entity.id
_entity.type
_entity.pdbx_description
1 polymer ?
#
loop_
_entity_poly.entity_id
_entity_poly.type
_entity_poly.pdbx_seq_one_letter_code
_entity_poly.pdbx_strand_id
1 'polypeptide(L)'
;MTVTKTLSASLLEAKNQSEECRLYVLLDPSHNEQLIAAVQGMSTRHRCLFVGEDLEEFQEESPWIAEILEGEPLFDWLLKETFGKQQVLYFVSNQGIDSLFIKLQRVKEVVEPSGELVYFRFYDANTLNRYLPVFSEGQRREFFSAMNSVYAEEGEEGFFTYTLNADATMNWSVSGNIEDSGIYPLPGLKTEEHDPSLPWFFTEEQLQYPLFAHRDELIDDLIEYLEYEEVETVHFYPKGFVRAMVNQGIEHCFTYKVLDLIHMRLFINLMWTINPQFHLQPSIHQVLSQSSSTEEKFDTLLSDDFEEVWIRAGAEKYKDWWPEGEGAS
;
A
#
# COMPACT_ATOMS: atom_id res chain seq x y z
N MET A 1 12.42 26.08 5.62
CA MET A 1 12.35 25.32 6.89
C MET A 1 12.52 23.87 6.49
N THR A 2 13.47 23.12 7.07
CA THR A 2 13.68 21.70 6.72
C THR A 2 12.43 20.89 7.07
N VAL A 3 12.09 19.84 6.32
CA VAL A 3 10.90 19.00 6.53
C VAL A 3 10.81 18.50 7.99
N THR A 4 11.94 18.07 8.57
CA THR A 4 12.03 17.66 9.98
C THR A 4 11.63 18.74 10.99
N LYS A 5 11.92 20.02 10.69
CA LYS A 5 11.47 21.14 11.53
C LYS A 5 9.97 21.36 11.44
N THR A 6 9.40 21.16 10.25
CA THR A 6 7.96 21.21 10.04
C THR A 6 7.28 20.06 10.78
N LEU A 7 7.79 18.84 10.66
CA LEU A 7 7.30 17.68 11.41
C LEU A 7 7.31 17.93 12.92
N SER A 8 8.45 18.37 13.46
CA SER A 8 8.58 18.70 14.88
C SER A 8 7.56 19.76 15.33
N ALA A 9 7.38 20.83 14.54
CA ALA A 9 6.41 21.87 14.85
C ALA A 9 4.96 21.34 14.84
N SER A 10 4.58 20.55 13.84
CA SER A 10 3.24 19.96 13.72
C SER A 10 2.95 18.98 14.86
N LEU A 11 3.92 18.14 15.24
CA LEU A 11 3.78 17.22 16.37
C LEU A 11 3.57 17.95 17.69
N LEU A 12 4.34 19.02 17.94
CA LEU A 12 4.20 19.83 19.15
C LEU A 12 2.89 20.60 19.16
N GLU A 13 2.45 21.15 18.02
CA GLU A 13 1.15 21.79 17.89
C GLU A 13 0.00 20.82 18.23
N ALA A 14 0.01 19.62 17.64
CA ALA A 14 -0.99 18.59 17.91
C ALA A 14 -0.97 18.10 19.37
N LYS A 15 0.21 17.88 19.94
CA LYS A 15 0.37 17.54 21.37
C LYS A 15 -0.23 18.63 22.27
N ASN A 16 -0.05 19.90 21.93
CA ASN A 16 -0.50 21.02 22.76
C ASN A 16 -1.99 21.35 22.62
N GLN A 17 -2.76 20.60 21.83
CA GLN A 17 -4.22 20.78 21.73
C GLN A 17 -4.95 20.44 23.04
N SER A 18 -4.38 19.58 23.89
CA SER A 18 -4.91 19.20 25.20
C SER A 18 -3.78 18.81 26.16
N GLU A 19 -3.93 19.11 27.45
CA GLU A 19 -2.95 18.69 28.48
C GLU A 19 -2.87 17.15 28.64
N GLU A 20 -3.90 16.42 28.19
CA GLU A 20 -3.91 14.95 28.23
C GLU A 20 -3.11 14.32 27.08
N CYS A 21 -2.85 15.08 26.01
CA CYS A 21 -2.17 14.60 24.82
C CYS A 21 -0.68 14.40 25.06
N ARG A 22 -0.18 13.27 24.59
CA ARG A 22 1.23 12.85 24.65
C ARG A 22 1.70 12.53 23.24
N LEU A 23 2.99 12.74 23.01
CA LEU A 23 3.65 12.38 21.77
C LEU A 23 4.27 11.00 21.95
N TYR A 24 4.03 10.12 20.98
CA TYR A 24 4.57 8.77 20.95
C TYR A 24 5.22 8.51 19.60
N VAL A 25 6.06 7.47 19.59
CA VAL A 25 6.63 6.90 18.38
C VAL A 25 6.38 5.40 18.33
N LEU A 26 6.16 4.88 17.13
CA LEU A 26 6.35 3.47 16.80
C LEU A 26 7.61 3.35 15.97
N LEU A 27 8.45 2.38 16.32
CA LEU A 27 9.75 2.16 15.72
C LEU A 27 9.75 0.78 15.05
N ASP A 28 10.27 0.73 13.84
CA ASP A 28 10.50 -0.49 13.06
C ASP A 28 12.01 -0.80 12.96
N PRO A 29 12.54 -1.74 13.79
CA PRO A 29 13.94 -2.12 13.75
C PRO A 29 14.35 -3.05 12.61
N SER A 30 13.43 -3.58 11.79
CA SER A 30 13.70 -4.62 10.77
C SER A 30 14.85 -4.32 9.81
N HIS A 31 15.12 -3.04 9.56
CA HIS A 31 16.21 -2.58 8.69
C HIS A 31 17.25 -1.71 9.43
N ASN A 32 17.16 -1.61 10.76
CA ASN A 32 18.05 -0.80 11.59
C ASN A 32 18.00 -1.23 13.08
N GLU A 33 18.81 -2.22 13.42
CA GLU A 33 18.97 -2.73 14.79
C GLU A 33 19.39 -1.64 15.81
N GLN A 34 20.02 -0.55 15.36
CA GLN A 34 20.42 0.55 16.25
C GLN A 34 19.21 1.24 16.90
N LEU A 35 18.01 1.11 16.32
CA LEU A 35 16.77 1.64 16.88
C LEU A 35 16.45 1.04 18.24
N ILE A 36 16.71 -0.25 18.44
CA ILE A 36 16.47 -0.92 19.72
C ILE A 36 17.40 -0.36 20.79
N ALA A 37 18.70 -0.25 20.48
CA ALA A 37 19.68 0.34 21.39
C ALA A 37 19.36 1.81 21.69
N ALA A 38 18.92 2.57 20.70
CA ALA A 38 18.53 3.96 20.85
C ALA A 38 17.32 4.11 21.78
N VAL A 39 16.22 3.39 21.54
CA VAL A 39 15.00 3.52 22.35
C VAL A 39 15.24 3.08 23.80
N GLN A 40 16.00 2.01 24.02
CA GLN A 40 16.34 1.53 25.36
C GLN A 40 17.29 2.46 26.11
N GLY A 41 18.22 3.10 25.40
CA GLY A 41 19.23 3.99 25.99
C GLY A 41 18.79 5.45 26.13
N MET A 42 17.82 5.90 25.34
CA MET A 42 17.44 7.31 25.20
C MET A 42 16.02 7.64 25.66
N SER A 43 15.19 6.65 25.99
CA SER A 43 13.85 6.86 26.54
C SER A 43 13.64 6.10 27.84
N THR A 44 12.94 6.71 28.80
CA THR A 44 12.55 6.07 30.05
C THR A 44 11.19 5.38 29.99
N ARG A 45 10.38 5.66 28.97
CA ARG A 45 9.03 5.12 28.79
C ARG A 45 8.89 4.49 27.42
N HIS A 46 9.30 3.24 27.34
CA HIS A 46 9.25 2.46 26.11
C HIS A 46 8.83 1.02 26.39
N ARG A 47 8.38 0.32 25.36
CA ARG A 47 8.01 -1.09 25.42
C ARG A 47 8.13 -1.75 24.06
N CYS A 48 8.66 -2.97 24.02
CA CYS A 48 8.55 -3.81 22.83
C CYS A 48 7.07 -4.19 22.65
N LEU A 49 6.53 -4.00 21.45
CA LEU A 49 5.18 -4.45 21.14
C LEU A 49 5.14 -5.98 21.18
N PHE A 50 6.08 -6.67 20.54
CA PHE A 50 6.09 -8.13 20.53
C PHE A 50 6.40 -8.70 21.91
N VAL A 51 5.72 -9.80 22.26
CA VAL A 51 5.82 -10.49 23.55
C VAL A 51 5.72 -12.00 23.35
N GLY A 52 6.26 -12.78 24.29
CA GLY A 52 6.14 -14.24 24.22
C GLY A 52 6.87 -14.82 23.01
N GLU A 53 6.23 -15.73 22.30
CA GLU A 53 6.80 -16.43 21.13
C GLU A 53 7.21 -15.45 20.03
N ASP A 54 6.41 -14.42 19.73
CA ASP A 54 6.75 -13.41 18.71
C ASP A 54 8.04 -12.67 19.05
N LEU A 55 8.24 -12.36 20.34
CA LEU A 55 9.47 -11.70 20.77
C LEU A 55 10.66 -12.65 20.63
N GLU A 56 10.49 -13.94 20.89
CA GLU A 56 11.55 -14.94 20.73
C GLU A 56 11.91 -15.14 19.25
N GLU A 57 10.93 -15.11 18.36
CA GLU A 57 11.10 -15.30 16.92
C GLU A 57 11.73 -14.07 16.24
N PHE A 58 11.24 -12.87 16.53
CA PHE A 58 11.60 -11.65 15.80
C PHE A 58 12.49 -10.69 16.61
N GLN A 59 13.24 -11.17 17.62
CA GLN A 59 13.95 -10.34 18.61
C GLN A 59 14.54 -9.03 18.08
N GLU A 60 15.37 -9.12 17.04
CA GLU A 60 16.12 -7.99 16.47
C GLU A 60 15.28 -7.09 15.54
N GLU A 61 14.11 -7.57 15.14
CA GLU A 61 13.17 -6.91 14.22
C GLU A 61 11.91 -6.42 14.94
N SER A 62 11.77 -6.74 16.23
CA SER A 62 10.53 -6.52 16.98
C SER A 62 10.21 -5.03 17.13
N PRO A 63 8.99 -4.59 16.81
CA PRO A 63 8.62 -3.18 16.87
C PRO A 63 8.52 -2.64 18.30
N TRP A 64 8.86 -1.37 18.50
CA TRP A 64 8.83 -0.70 19.81
C TRP A 64 7.90 0.51 19.81
N ILE A 65 7.23 0.74 20.94
CA ILE A 65 6.52 1.98 21.25
C ILE A 65 7.29 2.76 22.32
N ALA A 66 7.41 4.08 22.17
CA ALA A 66 7.97 4.95 23.19
C ALA A 66 7.19 6.27 23.33
N GLU A 67 7.06 6.75 24.56
CA GLU A 67 6.59 8.11 24.85
C GLU A 67 7.75 9.09 24.70
N ILE A 68 7.52 10.19 23.98
CA ILE A 68 8.49 11.28 23.84
C ILE A 68 8.29 12.27 24.99
N LEU A 69 9.21 12.19 25.97
CA LEU A 69 9.25 13.09 27.12
C LEU A 69 10.18 14.28 26.88
N GLU A 70 9.85 15.40 27.51
CA GLU A 70 10.68 16.60 27.46
C GLU A 70 12.04 16.35 28.14
N GLY A 71 13.13 16.74 27.48
CA GLY A 71 14.49 16.58 27.97
C GLY A 71 15.14 15.21 27.66
N GLU A 72 14.39 14.26 27.10
CA GLU A 72 14.97 13.00 26.60
C GLU A 72 15.59 13.17 25.21
N PRO A 73 16.74 12.54 24.93
CA PRO A 73 17.44 12.71 23.66
C PRO A 73 16.82 11.95 22.49
N LEU A 74 15.87 11.03 22.74
CA LEU A 74 15.33 10.13 21.71
C LEU A 74 14.73 10.91 20.53
N PHE A 75 13.91 11.93 20.78
CA PHE A 75 13.20 12.64 19.71
C PHE A 75 14.14 13.36 18.75
N ASP A 76 15.11 14.10 19.29
CA ASP A 76 16.11 14.80 18.49
C ASP A 76 16.99 13.81 17.70
N TRP A 77 17.30 12.66 18.30
CA TRP A 77 18.05 11.61 17.63
C TRP A 77 17.26 10.98 16.46
N LEU A 78 15.98 10.65 16.66
CA LEU A 78 15.12 10.10 15.59
C LEU A 78 15.01 11.08 14.41
N LEU A 79 14.67 12.34 14.69
CA LEU A 79 14.56 13.37 13.64
C LEU A 79 15.86 13.57 12.84
N LYS A 80 17.02 13.28 13.45
CA LYS A 80 18.33 13.46 12.82
C LYS A 80 18.80 12.22 12.07
N GLU A 81 18.63 11.04 12.66
CA GLU A 81 19.27 9.80 12.20
C GLU A 81 18.32 8.89 11.43
N THR A 82 17.01 9.05 11.57
CA THR A 82 16.02 8.11 11.01
C THR A 82 15.07 8.75 10.00
N PHE A 83 14.91 10.08 10.02
CA PHE A 83 14.01 10.75 9.09
C PHE A 83 14.37 10.46 7.63
N GLY A 84 13.36 10.11 6.84
CA GLY A 84 13.48 9.72 5.44
C GLY A 84 13.79 8.25 5.21
N LYS A 85 13.97 7.48 6.29
CA LYS A 85 14.20 6.03 6.21
C LYS A 85 12.92 5.22 6.46
N GLN A 86 11.78 5.87 6.72
CA GLN A 86 10.47 5.24 6.91
C GLN A 86 10.39 4.29 8.13
N GLN A 87 11.33 4.40 9.06
CA GLN A 87 11.47 3.51 10.23
C GLN A 87 10.68 3.95 11.46
N VAL A 88 10.06 5.13 11.40
CA VAL A 88 9.40 5.76 12.54
C VAL A 88 8.05 6.30 12.13
N LEU A 89 7.03 5.91 12.87
CA LEU A 89 5.76 6.62 12.91
C LEU A 89 5.70 7.47 14.17
N TYR A 90 5.27 8.72 14.01
CA TYR A 90 4.99 9.60 15.14
C TYR A 90 3.48 9.73 15.28
N PHE A 91 2.97 9.76 16.51
CA PHE A 91 1.54 9.94 16.72
C PHE A 91 1.26 10.64 18.04
N VAL A 92 0.13 11.35 18.08
CA VAL A 92 -0.37 12.00 19.29
C VAL A 92 -1.53 11.17 19.82
N SER A 93 -1.52 10.91 21.13
CA SER A 93 -2.61 10.21 21.82
C SER A 93 -2.87 10.80 23.20
N ASN A 94 -4.13 10.82 23.62
CA ASN A 94 -4.52 11.11 25.00
C ASN A 94 -4.44 9.89 25.94
N GLN A 95 -4.09 8.71 25.43
CA GLN A 95 -3.97 7.48 26.21
C GLN A 95 -2.56 7.30 26.80
N GLY A 96 -2.45 6.46 27.83
CA GLY A 96 -1.18 6.02 28.38
C GLY A 96 -0.59 4.84 27.60
N ILE A 97 0.73 4.65 27.68
CA ILE A 97 1.48 3.64 26.91
C ILE A 97 0.95 2.21 27.08
N ASP A 98 0.46 1.82 28.26
CA ASP A 98 -0.11 0.48 28.49
C ASP A 98 -1.42 0.25 27.73
N SER A 99 -2.29 1.27 27.66
CA SER A 99 -3.53 1.21 26.88
C SER A 99 -3.22 1.16 25.38
N LEU A 100 -2.21 1.92 24.94
CA LEU A 100 -1.74 1.89 23.56
C LEU A 100 -1.17 0.52 23.19
N PHE A 101 -0.31 -0.04 24.03
CA PHE A 101 0.27 -1.37 23.84
C PHE A 101 -0.81 -2.43 23.58
N ILE A 102 -1.88 -2.47 24.39
CA ILE A 102 -2.97 -3.44 24.24
C ILE A 102 -3.70 -3.26 22.89
N LYS A 103 -4.01 -2.02 22.51
CA LYS A 103 -4.73 -1.74 21.26
C LYS A 103 -3.88 -2.07 20.03
N LEU A 104 -2.61 -1.68 20.05
CA LEU A 104 -1.68 -1.88 18.94
C LEU A 104 -1.29 -3.35 18.79
N GLN A 105 -1.25 -4.11 19.89
CA GLN A 105 -1.07 -5.57 19.85
C GLN A 105 -2.15 -6.28 19.02
N ARG A 106 -3.38 -5.77 19.02
CA ARG A 106 -4.49 -6.36 18.26
C ARG A 106 -4.39 -6.10 16.76
N VAL A 107 -3.77 -4.99 16.35
CA VAL A 107 -3.63 -4.58 14.94
C VAL A 107 -2.47 -5.30 14.25
N LYS A 108 -1.51 -5.85 15.01
CA LYS A 108 -0.28 -6.45 14.46
C LYS A 108 -0.53 -7.74 13.66
N GLU A 109 -1.67 -8.39 13.85
CA GLU A 109 -2.03 -9.66 13.23
C GLU A 109 -3.27 -9.45 12.38
N VAL A 110 -3.22 -9.91 11.14
CA VAL A 110 -4.32 -9.86 10.19
C VAL A 110 -4.56 -11.25 9.63
N VAL A 111 -5.82 -11.62 9.52
CA VAL A 111 -6.24 -12.83 8.80
C VAL A 111 -6.38 -12.46 7.32
N GLU A 112 -5.73 -13.20 6.45
CA GLU A 112 -5.87 -13.06 5.00
C GLU A 112 -7.01 -13.94 4.45
N PRO A 113 -7.45 -13.76 3.19
CA PRO A 113 -8.58 -14.51 2.61
C PRO A 113 -8.42 -16.04 2.65
N SER A 114 -7.19 -16.54 2.67
CA SER A 114 -6.90 -17.98 2.81
C SER A 114 -7.27 -18.54 4.21
N GLY A 115 -7.46 -17.65 5.20
CA GLY A 115 -7.61 -17.97 6.62
C GLY A 115 -6.29 -18.05 7.39
N GLU A 116 -5.15 -17.83 6.72
CA GLU A 116 -3.85 -17.70 7.37
C GLU A 116 -3.75 -16.40 8.17
N LEU A 117 -3.01 -16.44 9.29
CA LEU A 117 -2.73 -15.28 10.11
C LEU A 117 -1.33 -14.78 9.78
N VAL A 118 -1.24 -13.51 9.38
CA VAL A 118 0.00 -12.85 8.97
C VAL A 118 0.29 -11.64 9.84
N TYR A 119 1.57 -11.29 9.99
CA TYR A 119 1.97 -10.07 10.69
C TYR A 119 1.81 -8.85 9.79
N PHE A 120 0.94 -7.92 10.20
CA PHE A 120 0.76 -6.65 9.55
C PHE A 120 1.69 -5.61 10.18
N ARG A 121 2.71 -5.19 9.41
CA ARG A 121 3.71 -4.20 9.80
C ARG A 121 3.17 -2.77 9.76
N PHE A 122 2.05 -2.50 10.42
CA PHE A 122 1.43 -1.17 10.48
C PHE A 122 2.33 -0.09 11.10
N TYR A 123 3.42 -0.50 11.78
CA TYR A 123 4.42 0.36 12.40
C TYR A 123 5.51 0.86 11.42
N ASP A 124 5.57 0.29 10.21
CA ASP A 124 6.38 0.80 9.09
C ASP A 124 5.63 1.94 8.39
N ALA A 125 6.30 3.05 8.12
CA ALA A 125 5.64 4.25 7.59
C ALA A 125 5.12 4.03 6.16
N ASN A 126 5.90 3.33 5.33
CA ASN A 126 5.53 3.01 3.97
C ASN A 126 4.33 2.06 3.91
N THR A 127 4.35 1.00 4.71
CA THR A 127 3.25 0.04 4.85
C THR A 127 1.98 0.76 5.33
N LEU A 128 2.08 1.62 6.34
CA LEU A 128 0.91 2.36 6.82
C LEU A 128 0.33 3.30 5.75
N ASN A 129 1.17 4.08 5.06
CA ASN A 129 0.74 4.98 3.99
C ASN A 129 -0.01 4.23 2.88
N ARG A 130 0.40 2.99 2.59
CA ARG A 130 -0.19 2.13 1.56
C ARG A 130 -1.53 1.53 2.00
N TYR A 131 -1.65 1.07 3.24
CA TYR A 131 -2.85 0.33 3.68
C TYR A 131 -3.91 1.19 4.33
N LEU A 132 -3.55 2.31 4.98
CA LEU A 132 -4.51 3.17 5.68
C LEU A 132 -5.66 3.70 4.77
N PRO A 133 -5.42 4.06 3.48
CA PRO A 133 -6.47 4.48 2.56
C PRO A 133 -7.54 3.42 2.29
N VAL A 134 -7.16 2.14 2.43
CA VAL A 134 -8.03 0.99 2.12
C VAL A 134 -8.54 0.28 3.34
N PHE A 135 -8.33 0.81 4.54
CA PHE A 135 -9.03 0.30 5.71
C PHE A 135 -10.56 0.44 5.53
N SER A 136 -11.32 -0.49 6.07
CA SER A 136 -12.77 -0.33 6.26
C SER A 136 -13.07 0.74 7.32
N GLU A 137 -14.34 1.12 7.48
CA GLU A 137 -14.72 2.08 8.52
C GLU A 137 -14.36 1.55 9.92
N GLY A 138 -14.70 0.29 10.20
CA GLY A 138 -14.39 -0.38 11.46
C GLY A 138 -12.89 -0.43 11.75
N GLN A 139 -12.06 -0.75 10.74
CA GLN A 139 -10.60 -0.74 10.87
C GLN A 139 -10.07 0.66 11.20
N ARG A 140 -10.53 1.70 10.49
CA ARG A 140 -10.15 3.08 10.81
C ARG A 140 -10.55 3.46 12.23
N ARG A 141 -11.78 3.14 12.64
CA ARG A 141 -12.28 3.43 14.00
C ARG A 141 -11.45 2.72 15.06
N GLU A 142 -11.11 1.46 14.86
CA GLU A 142 -10.29 0.70 15.80
C GLU A 142 -8.85 1.24 15.87
N PHE A 143 -8.21 1.48 14.73
CA PHE A 143 -6.85 2.03 14.65
C PHE A 143 -6.74 3.41 15.31
N PHE A 144 -7.60 4.36 14.92
CA PHE A 144 -7.64 5.70 15.51
C PHE A 144 -8.31 5.73 16.90
N SER A 145 -8.84 4.61 17.41
CA SER A 145 -9.23 4.53 18.82
C SER A 145 -8.03 4.65 19.74
N ALA A 146 -6.81 4.42 19.25
CA ALA A 146 -5.56 4.57 19.99
C ALA A 146 -4.89 5.94 19.75
N MET A 147 -5.17 6.61 18.64
CA MET A 147 -4.39 7.76 18.17
C MET A 147 -5.29 8.92 17.73
N ASN A 148 -4.96 10.14 18.16
CA ASN A 148 -5.66 11.36 17.71
C ASN A 148 -5.17 11.81 16.33
N SER A 149 -3.86 11.69 16.08
CA SER A 149 -3.24 11.99 14.78
C SER A 149 -2.01 11.14 14.58
N VAL A 150 -1.72 10.78 13.33
CA VAL A 150 -0.57 9.95 12.92
C VAL A 150 0.24 10.69 11.87
N TYR A 151 1.55 10.58 11.96
CA TYR A 151 2.51 11.21 11.07
C TYR A 151 3.44 10.13 10.53
N ALA A 152 3.39 9.95 9.21
CA ALA A 152 4.11 8.90 8.51
C ALA A 152 4.99 9.52 7.43
N GLU A 153 6.28 9.21 7.48
CA GLU A 153 7.26 9.70 6.51
C GLU A 153 7.02 9.11 5.12
N GLU A 154 7.34 9.89 4.09
CA GLU A 154 7.34 9.46 2.70
C GLU A 154 8.69 9.84 2.08
N GLY A 155 9.66 8.95 2.26
CA GLY A 155 11.06 9.22 1.95
C GLY A 155 11.59 10.50 2.62
N GLU A 156 12.66 11.06 2.06
CA GLU A 156 13.29 12.29 2.56
C GLU A 156 12.48 13.56 2.20
N GLU A 157 11.51 13.44 1.29
CA GLU A 157 10.83 14.57 0.65
C GLU A 157 9.67 15.13 1.48
N GLY A 158 9.07 14.33 2.36
CA GLY A 158 7.88 14.75 3.09
C GLY A 158 7.33 13.76 4.11
N PHE A 159 6.18 14.11 4.67
CA PHE A 159 5.37 13.23 5.51
C PHE A 159 3.88 13.52 5.33
N PHE A 160 3.07 12.49 5.60
CA PHE A 160 1.63 12.57 5.72
C PHE A 160 1.23 12.82 7.17
N THR A 161 0.16 13.58 7.37
CA THR A 161 -0.56 13.65 8.64
C THR A 161 -1.96 13.13 8.44
N TYR A 162 -2.36 12.13 9.23
CA TYR A 162 -3.68 11.51 9.20
C TYR A 162 -4.45 11.79 10.47
N THR A 163 -5.75 12.08 10.31
CA THR A 163 -6.72 12.12 11.39
C THR A 163 -8.02 11.45 10.96
N LEU A 164 -8.84 11.06 11.94
CA LEU A 164 -10.15 10.48 11.70
C LEU A 164 -11.25 11.48 12.07
N ASN A 165 -12.16 11.73 11.15
CA ASN A 165 -13.36 12.52 11.41
C ASN A 165 -14.38 11.69 12.21
N ALA A 166 -15.37 12.36 12.82
CA ALA A 166 -16.41 11.68 13.61
C ALA A 166 -17.23 10.66 12.79
N ASP A 167 -17.42 10.93 11.49
CA ASP A 167 -18.10 10.05 10.52
C ASP A 167 -17.19 8.93 9.98
N ALA A 168 -16.00 8.75 10.57
CA ALA A 168 -14.96 7.80 10.14
C ALA A 168 -14.42 7.99 8.72
N THR A 169 -14.67 9.14 8.10
CA THR A 169 -13.86 9.57 6.95
C THR A 169 -12.47 9.97 7.41
N MET A 170 -11.45 9.61 6.63
CA MET A 170 -10.08 10.01 6.92
C MET A 170 -9.82 11.41 6.39
N ASN A 171 -9.21 12.26 7.22
CA ASN A 171 -8.62 13.51 6.77
C ASN A 171 -7.10 13.33 6.71
N TRP A 172 -6.48 13.89 5.68
CA TRP A 172 -5.03 13.85 5.54
C TRP A 172 -4.48 15.13 4.94
N SER A 173 -3.21 15.38 5.22
CA SER A 173 -2.46 16.50 4.65
C SER A 173 -1.01 16.11 4.41
N VAL A 174 -0.36 16.83 3.51
CA VAL A 174 1.03 16.60 3.11
C VAL A 174 1.88 17.78 3.53
N SER A 175 3.06 17.48 4.06
CA SER A 175 4.12 18.46 4.29
C SER A 175 5.39 18.00 3.57
N GLY A 176 5.88 18.80 2.63
CA GLY A 176 7.05 18.46 1.80
C GLY A 176 6.74 18.47 0.31
N ASN A 177 7.66 17.94 -0.50
CA ASN A 177 7.55 17.84 -1.96
C ASN A 177 7.31 16.39 -2.39
N ILE A 178 6.18 15.81 -2.01
CA ILE A 178 5.82 14.44 -2.42
C ILE A 178 5.19 14.51 -3.81
N GLU A 179 5.89 14.02 -4.84
CA GLU A 179 5.49 14.21 -6.24
C GLU A 179 4.34 13.30 -6.71
N ASP A 180 4.16 12.13 -6.10
CA ASP A 180 2.98 11.27 -6.29
C ASP A 180 3.01 10.18 -5.21
N SER A 181 2.05 10.20 -4.28
CA SER A 181 2.10 9.30 -3.14
C SER A 181 1.29 8.02 -3.31
N GLY A 182 0.48 7.93 -4.37
CA GLY A 182 -0.43 6.80 -4.54
C GLY A 182 -1.46 6.62 -3.40
N ILE A 183 -1.63 7.62 -2.53
CA ILE A 183 -2.52 7.55 -1.35
C ILE A 183 -3.94 7.92 -1.76
N TYR A 184 -4.50 7.16 -2.70
CA TYR A 184 -5.87 7.34 -3.17
C TYR A 184 -6.56 5.98 -3.28
N PRO A 185 -7.57 5.68 -2.44
CA PRO A 185 -8.29 4.43 -2.56
C PRO A 185 -8.80 4.28 -3.99
N LEU A 186 -8.52 3.13 -4.62
CA LEU A 186 -8.91 2.90 -6.00
C LEU A 186 -10.43 3.04 -6.11
N PRO A 187 -10.95 3.81 -7.07
CA PRO A 187 -12.38 3.93 -7.27
C PRO A 187 -13.03 2.55 -7.47
N GLY A 188 -13.88 2.14 -6.52
CA GLY A 188 -14.61 0.87 -6.58
C GLY A 188 -14.01 -0.28 -5.78
N LEU A 189 -12.91 -0.06 -5.05
CA LEU A 189 -12.41 -1.03 -4.07
C LEU A 189 -13.51 -1.31 -3.03
N LYS A 190 -13.92 -2.57 -2.89
CA LYS A 190 -14.86 -3.00 -1.85
C LYS A 190 -14.04 -3.50 -0.68
N THR A 191 -14.21 -2.87 0.47
CA THR A 191 -13.67 -3.36 1.74
C THR A 191 -14.81 -3.99 2.53
N GLU A 192 -14.62 -5.21 3.03
CA GLU A 192 -15.55 -5.77 3.99
C GLU A 192 -15.49 -5.00 5.32
N GLU A 193 -16.65 -4.76 5.93
CA GLU A 193 -16.73 -3.98 7.16
C GLU A 193 -16.20 -4.79 8.35
N HIS A 194 -15.26 -4.22 9.09
CA HIS A 194 -14.60 -4.91 10.21
C HIS A 194 -15.44 -4.88 11.48
N ASP A 195 -15.65 -6.06 12.07
CA ASP A 195 -16.25 -6.23 13.40
C ASP A 195 -15.15 -6.19 14.49
N PRO A 196 -15.14 -5.19 15.40
CA PRO A 196 -14.16 -5.07 16.47
C PRO A 196 -14.13 -6.22 17.49
N SER A 197 -15.06 -7.18 17.39
CA SER A 197 -15.04 -8.41 18.20
C SER A 197 -14.21 -9.53 17.54
N LEU A 198 -13.95 -9.44 16.23
CA LEU A 198 -13.20 -10.43 15.45
C LEU A 198 -11.75 -9.97 15.24
N PRO A 199 -10.80 -10.91 14.94
CA PRO A 199 -9.47 -10.55 14.47
C PRO A 199 -9.52 -9.58 13.28
N TRP A 200 -8.47 -8.80 13.09
CA TRP A 200 -8.36 -8.01 11.87
C TRP A 200 -8.33 -8.94 10.65
N PHE A 201 -8.97 -8.52 9.58
CA PHE A 201 -9.04 -9.25 8.32
C PHE A 201 -8.79 -8.29 7.17
N PHE A 202 -8.01 -8.70 6.18
CA PHE A 202 -7.91 -7.97 4.91
C PHE A 202 -8.54 -8.78 3.79
N THR A 203 -9.41 -8.13 3.01
CA THR A 203 -9.90 -8.70 1.77
C THR A 203 -8.76 -8.84 0.76
N GLU A 204 -8.98 -9.64 -0.28
CA GLU A 204 -8.01 -9.80 -1.36
C GLU A 204 -7.70 -8.45 -2.03
N GLU A 205 -8.70 -7.60 -2.20
CA GLU A 205 -8.54 -6.26 -2.77
C GLU A 205 -7.72 -5.35 -1.86
N GLN A 206 -7.86 -5.44 -0.53
CA GLN A 206 -7.03 -4.68 0.41
C GLN A 206 -5.57 -5.15 0.36
N LEU A 207 -5.32 -6.46 0.23
CA LEU A 207 -3.97 -7.02 0.13
C LEU A 207 -3.28 -6.66 -1.19
N GLN A 208 -4.02 -6.60 -2.29
CA GLN A 208 -3.48 -6.24 -3.61
C GLN A 208 -3.32 -4.73 -3.81
N TYR A 209 -4.03 -3.89 -3.03
CA TYR A 209 -4.02 -2.45 -3.19
C TYR A 209 -2.62 -1.79 -3.18
N PRO A 210 -1.69 -2.12 -2.27
CA PRO A 210 -0.35 -1.54 -2.29
C PRO A 210 0.36 -1.72 -3.62
N LEU A 211 0.17 -2.87 -4.27
CA LEU A 211 0.71 -3.10 -5.60
C LEU A 211 0.05 -2.14 -6.60
N PHE A 212 -1.29 -2.02 -6.57
CA PHE A 212 -1.99 -1.14 -7.51
C PHE A 212 -1.73 0.36 -7.33
N ALA A 213 -1.49 0.80 -6.09
CA ALA A 213 -1.20 2.18 -5.75
C ALA A 213 0.20 2.62 -6.23
N HIS A 214 1.12 1.67 -6.42
CA HIS A 214 2.50 1.93 -6.82
C HIS A 214 2.75 1.42 -8.24
N ARG A 215 2.60 2.34 -9.19
CA ARG A 215 2.61 1.99 -10.62
C ARG A 215 3.86 1.24 -11.06
N ASP A 216 5.03 1.63 -10.56
CA ASP A 216 6.28 1.00 -10.93
C ASP A 216 6.38 -0.45 -10.45
N GLU A 217 5.94 -0.72 -9.21
CA GLU A 217 5.91 -2.07 -8.62
C GLU A 217 4.88 -2.96 -9.34
N LEU A 218 3.70 -2.42 -9.65
CA LEU A 218 2.70 -3.14 -10.45
C LEU A 218 3.24 -3.52 -11.84
N ILE A 219 3.96 -2.61 -12.49
CA ILE A 219 4.58 -2.92 -13.79
C ILE A 219 5.61 -4.05 -13.62
N ASP A 220 6.45 -4.00 -12.59
CA ASP A 220 7.46 -5.02 -12.34
C ASP A 220 6.84 -6.39 -12.06
N ASP A 221 5.80 -6.47 -11.23
CA ASP A 221 5.02 -7.71 -10.98
C ASP A 221 4.44 -8.30 -12.27
N LEU A 222 3.86 -7.45 -13.11
CA LEU A 222 3.25 -7.89 -14.36
C LEU A 222 4.28 -8.34 -15.41
N ILE A 223 5.48 -7.75 -15.40
CA ILE A 223 6.60 -8.23 -16.22
C ILE A 223 7.08 -9.59 -15.71
N GLU A 224 7.29 -9.74 -14.41
CA GLU A 224 7.69 -11.01 -13.79
C GLU A 224 6.67 -12.12 -14.10
N TYR A 225 5.37 -11.81 -14.05
CA TYR A 225 4.31 -12.73 -14.44
C TYR A 225 4.44 -13.18 -15.91
N LEU A 226 4.71 -12.26 -16.84
CA LEU A 226 4.89 -12.63 -18.26
C LEU A 226 6.13 -13.51 -18.48
N GLU A 227 7.20 -13.26 -17.73
CA GLU A 227 8.40 -14.09 -17.74
C GLU A 227 8.13 -15.49 -17.15
N TYR A 228 7.36 -15.56 -16.06
CA TYR A 228 6.95 -16.82 -15.43
C TYR A 228 6.05 -17.67 -16.33
N GLU A 229 5.11 -17.06 -17.06
CA GLU A 229 4.26 -17.73 -18.05
C GLU A 229 5.00 -18.06 -19.37
N GLU A 230 6.31 -17.86 -19.42
CA GLU A 230 7.17 -18.14 -20.57
C GLU A 230 6.65 -17.50 -21.87
N VAL A 231 6.15 -16.26 -21.78
CA VAL A 231 5.67 -15.52 -22.96
C VAL A 231 6.88 -15.11 -23.82
N GLU A 232 7.32 -16.02 -24.71
CA GLU A 232 8.56 -15.92 -25.49
C GLU A 232 8.68 -14.58 -26.22
N THR A 233 7.55 -13.99 -26.64
CA THR A 233 7.52 -12.74 -27.39
C THR A 233 8.14 -11.57 -26.63
N VAL A 234 8.04 -11.55 -25.30
CA VAL A 234 8.53 -10.47 -24.44
C VAL A 234 10.05 -10.33 -24.52
N HIS A 235 10.78 -11.45 -24.59
CA HIS A 235 12.24 -11.47 -24.60
C HIS A 235 12.85 -10.91 -25.89
N PHE A 236 12.07 -10.75 -26.97
CA PHE A 236 12.55 -10.15 -28.21
C PHE A 236 12.57 -8.61 -28.18
N TYR A 237 12.00 -7.97 -27.14
CA TYR A 237 11.88 -6.53 -27.06
C TYR A 237 12.81 -5.91 -26.00
N PRO A 238 13.24 -4.65 -26.18
CA PRO A 238 13.97 -3.92 -25.15
C PRO A 238 13.15 -3.78 -23.85
N LYS A 239 13.80 -3.88 -22.69
CA LYS A 239 13.13 -3.77 -21.37
C LYS A 239 12.27 -2.51 -21.22
N GLY A 240 12.77 -1.36 -21.69
CA GLY A 240 12.01 -0.10 -21.64
C GLY A 240 10.74 -0.12 -22.51
N PHE A 241 10.75 -0.86 -23.62
CA PHE A 241 9.57 -1.06 -24.45
C PHE A 241 8.55 -1.96 -23.75
N VAL A 242 8.98 -3.11 -23.21
CA VAL A 242 8.12 -4.01 -22.44
C VAL A 242 7.44 -3.27 -21.30
N ARG A 243 8.21 -2.47 -20.54
CA ARG A 243 7.71 -1.63 -19.45
C ARG A 243 6.62 -0.67 -19.93
N ALA A 244 6.82 0.01 -21.06
CA ALA A 244 5.84 0.91 -21.63
C ALA A 244 4.56 0.17 -22.07
N MET A 245 4.67 -1.04 -22.63
CA MET A 245 3.51 -1.82 -23.07
C MET A 245 2.69 -2.35 -21.90
N VAL A 246 3.36 -2.88 -20.87
CA VAL A 246 2.70 -3.28 -19.62
C VAL A 246 2.00 -2.09 -18.99
N ASN A 247 2.69 -0.94 -18.93
CA ASN A 247 2.10 0.30 -18.44
C ASN A 247 0.83 0.69 -19.22
N GLN A 248 0.83 0.57 -20.55
CA GLN A 248 -0.36 0.83 -21.36
C GLN A 248 -1.47 -0.19 -21.08
N GLY A 249 -1.14 -1.46 -20.90
CA GLY A 249 -2.10 -2.51 -20.54
C GLY A 249 -2.82 -2.22 -19.23
N ILE A 250 -2.10 -1.70 -18.23
CA ILE A 250 -2.69 -1.26 -16.95
C ILE A 250 -3.69 -0.12 -17.16
N GLU A 251 -3.37 0.89 -18.00
CA GLU A 251 -4.33 1.96 -18.32
C GLU A 251 -5.62 1.42 -18.96
N HIS A 252 -5.51 0.41 -19.81
CA HIS A 252 -6.67 -0.27 -20.38
C HIS A 252 -7.47 -1.03 -19.32
N CYS A 253 -6.79 -1.74 -18.42
CA CYS A 253 -7.45 -2.41 -17.29
C CYS A 253 -8.26 -1.42 -16.45
N PHE A 254 -7.66 -0.29 -16.08
CA PHE A 254 -8.34 0.77 -15.32
C PHE A 254 -9.52 1.37 -16.08
N THR A 255 -9.39 1.59 -17.39
CA THR A 255 -10.48 2.05 -18.26
C THR A 255 -11.67 1.09 -18.23
N TYR A 256 -11.41 -0.22 -18.24
CA TYR A 256 -12.43 -1.27 -18.19
C TYR A 256 -12.84 -1.67 -16.77
N LYS A 257 -12.28 -1.03 -15.73
CA LYS A 257 -12.48 -1.37 -14.32
C LYS A 257 -12.13 -2.83 -13.99
N VAL A 258 -11.06 -3.33 -14.62
CA VAL A 258 -10.38 -4.58 -14.25
C VAL A 258 -9.40 -4.22 -13.14
N LEU A 259 -9.80 -4.42 -11.89
CA LEU A 259 -9.11 -3.92 -10.68
C LEU A 259 -8.72 -5.06 -9.72
N ASP A 260 -8.40 -6.22 -10.28
CA ASP A 260 -7.88 -7.37 -9.55
C ASP A 260 -6.69 -7.97 -10.31
N LEU A 261 -5.72 -8.50 -9.58
CA LEU A 261 -4.42 -8.84 -10.14
C LEU A 261 -4.51 -10.02 -11.11
N ILE A 262 -5.40 -10.97 -10.83
CA ILE A 262 -5.62 -12.17 -11.65
C ILE A 262 -6.06 -11.77 -13.06
N HIS A 263 -7.09 -10.93 -13.18
CA HIS A 263 -7.60 -10.52 -14.47
C HIS A 263 -6.71 -9.47 -15.16
N MET A 264 -5.96 -8.65 -14.42
CA MET A 264 -4.94 -7.77 -15.03
C MET A 264 -3.81 -8.58 -15.68
N ARG A 265 -3.30 -9.60 -14.97
CA ARG A 265 -2.32 -10.55 -15.48
C ARG A 265 -2.83 -11.25 -16.73
N LEU A 266 -4.08 -11.74 -16.71
CA LEU A 266 -4.72 -12.35 -17.88
C LEU A 266 -4.86 -11.35 -19.04
N PHE A 267 -5.38 -10.14 -18.78
CA PHE A 267 -5.55 -9.11 -19.80
C PHE A 267 -4.22 -8.79 -20.50
N ILE A 268 -3.15 -8.60 -19.72
CA ILE A 268 -1.83 -8.27 -20.24
C ILE A 268 -1.23 -9.48 -20.96
N ASN A 269 -1.37 -10.69 -20.44
CA ASN A 269 -0.96 -11.91 -21.15
C ASN A 269 -1.62 -11.98 -22.54
N LEU A 270 -2.93 -11.75 -22.62
CA LEU A 270 -3.68 -11.72 -23.89
C LEU A 270 -3.19 -10.65 -24.87
N MET A 271 -2.68 -9.52 -24.38
CA MET A 271 -2.04 -8.52 -25.23
C MET A 271 -0.79 -9.09 -25.92
N TRP A 272 -0.02 -9.94 -25.25
CA TRP A 272 1.22 -10.51 -25.79
C TRP A 272 1.02 -11.81 -26.57
N THR A 273 0.00 -12.59 -26.22
CA THR A 273 -0.25 -13.92 -26.80
C THR A 273 -1.24 -13.91 -27.95
N ILE A 274 -2.24 -13.01 -27.93
CA ILE A 274 -3.26 -12.93 -28.97
C ILE A 274 -3.01 -11.74 -29.88
N ASN A 275 -3.22 -10.55 -29.34
CA ASN A 275 -3.10 -9.30 -30.07
C ASN A 275 -3.07 -8.16 -29.06
N PRO A 276 -2.11 -7.24 -29.15
CA PRO A 276 -2.04 -6.20 -28.14
C PRO A 276 -3.21 -5.21 -28.08
N GLN A 277 -4.01 -5.16 -29.15
CA GLN A 277 -5.25 -4.41 -29.20
C GLN A 277 -6.49 -5.31 -29.27
N PHE A 278 -6.41 -6.57 -28.81
CA PHE A 278 -7.55 -7.51 -28.82
C PHE A 278 -8.83 -6.88 -28.23
N HIS A 279 -8.66 -6.01 -27.22
CA HIS A 279 -9.73 -5.33 -26.51
C HIS A 279 -10.53 -4.34 -27.36
N LEU A 280 -10.07 -4.01 -28.58
CA LEU A 280 -10.78 -3.18 -29.55
C LEU A 280 -11.70 -3.98 -30.47
N GLN A 281 -11.58 -5.31 -30.49
CA GLN A 281 -12.51 -6.17 -31.22
C GLN A 281 -13.93 -5.88 -30.70
N PRO A 282 -14.92 -5.61 -31.58
CA PRO A 282 -16.21 -5.03 -31.16
C PRO A 282 -16.96 -5.80 -30.06
N SER A 283 -16.96 -7.13 -30.11
CA SER A 283 -17.64 -7.99 -29.15
C SER A 283 -16.90 -8.03 -27.82
N ILE A 284 -15.56 -8.13 -27.84
CA ILE A 284 -14.72 -8.07 -26.64
C ILE A 284 -14.86 -6.71 -25.96
N HIS A 285 -14.71 -5.63 -26.73
CA HIS A 285 -14.88 -4.26 -26.24
C HIS A 285 -16.25 -4.06 -25.58
N GLN A 286 -17.31 -4.59 -26.20
CA GLN A 286 -18.66 -4.50 -25.66
C GLN A 286 -18.77 -5.18 -24.28
N VAL A 287 -18.18 -6.37 -24.09
CA VAL A 287 -18.20 -7.07 -22.79
C VAL A 287 -17.37 -6.33 -21.75
N LEU A 288 -16.13 -5.95 -22.09
CA LEU A 288 -15.23 -5.25 -21.15
C LEU A 288 -15.81 -3.92 -20.67
N SER A 289 -16.59 -3.24 -21.52
CA SER A 289 -17.23 -1.96 -21.21
C SER A 289 -18.50 -2.08 -20.34
N GLN A 290 -18.95 -3.29 -20.02
CA GLN A 290 -20.13 -3.49 -19.17
C GLN A 290 -19.86 -3.04 -17.72
N SER A 291 -20.93 -2.75 -16.98
CA SER A 291 -20.87 -2.41 -15.56
C SER A 291 -20.90 -3.63 -14.62
N SER A 292 -20.92 -4.84 -15.19
CA SER A 292 -20.77 -6.12 -14.48
C SER A 292 -19.44 -6.23 -13.74
N SER A 293 -19.29 -7.22 -12.87
CA SER A 293 -18.02 -7.49 -12.17
C SER A 293 -16.92 -7.89 -13.16
N THR A 294 -15.65 -7.80 -12.75
CA THR A 294 -14.53 -8.31 -13.58
C THR A 294 -14.73 -9.79 -13.91
N GLU A 295 -15.08 -10.60 -12.90
CA GLU A 295 -15.35 -12.03 -13.05
C GLU A 295 -16.42 -12.31 -14.11
N GLU A 296 -17.58 -11.65 -14.03
CA GLU A 296 -18.67 -11.82 -15.02
C GLU A 296 -18.24 -11.46 -16.45
N LYS A 297 -17.38 -10.44 -16.61
CA LYS A 297 -16.83 -10.06 -17.91
C LYS A 297 -15.94 -11.16 -18.46
N PHE A 298 -14.99 -11.66 -17.65
CA PHE A 298 -14.03 -12.65 -18.11
C PHE A 298 -14.65 -14.03 -18.28
N ASP A 299 -15.62 -14.42 -17.46
CA ASP A 299 -16.45 -15.62 -17.69
C ASP A 299 -17.13 -15.58 -19.06
N THR A 300 -17.67 -14.41 -19.44
CA THR A 300 -18.29 -14.23 -20.76
C THR A 300 -17.24 -14.35 -21.87
N LEU A 301 -16.09 -13.69 -21.70
CA LEU A 301 -15.01 -13.71 -22.69
C LEU A 301 -14.35 -15.09 -22.86
N LEU A 302 -14.34 -15.92 -21.82
CA LEU A 302 -13.77 -17.27 -21.81
C LEU A 302 -14.78 -18.35 -22.21
N SER A 303 -16.03 -17.97 -22.51
CA SER A 303 -17.06 -18.91 -22.96
C SER A 303 -16.83 -19.39 -24.40
N ASP A 304 -17.38 -20.56 -24.72
CA ASP A 304 -17.33 -21.15 -26.07
C ASP A 304 -17.88 -20.22 -27.17
N ASP A 305 -18.80 -19.31 -26.81
CA ASP A 305 -19.39 -18.32 -27.73
C ASP A 305 -18.35 -17.31 -28.26
N PHE A 306 -17.20 -17.17 -27.57
CA PHE A 306 -16.14 -16.24 -27.93
C PHE A 306 -14.96 -16.88 -28.71
N GLU A 307 -14.96 -18.19 -28.97
CA GLU A 307 -13.86 -18.85 -29.69
C GLU A 307 -13.56 -18.20 -31.05
N GLU A 308 -14.58 -18.02 -31.90
CA GLU A 308 -14.41 -17.35 -33.21
C GLU A 308 -14.01 -15.88 -33.07
N VAL A 309 -14.45 -15.23 -31.99
CA VAL A 309 -14.17 -13.82 -31.71
C VAL A 309 -12.68 -13.64 -31.41
N TRP A 310 -12.09 -14.52 -30.60
CA TRP A 310 -10.67 -14.53 -30.29
C TRP A 310 -9.79 -14.80 -31.51
N ILE A 311 -10.19 -15.74 -32.38
CA ILE A 311 -9.48 -15.99 -33.65
C ILE A 311 -9.46 -14.72 -34.51
N ARG A 312 -10.58 -13.99 -34.60
CA ARG A 312 -10.67 -12.74 -35.35
C ARG A 312 -9.80 -11.65 -34.72
N ALA A 313 -9.86 -11.48 -33.40
CA ALA A 313 -9.02 -10.53 -32.67
C ALA A 313 -7.52 -10.75 -32.92
N GLY A 314 -7.06 -12.01 -32.92
CA GLY A 314 -5.68 -12.38 -33.25
C GLY A 314 -5.27 -12.04 -34.69
N ALA A 315 -6.21 -12.13 -35.64
CA ALA A 315 -5.95 -11.86 -37.06
C ALA A 315 -6.01 -10.36 -37.44
N GLU A 316 -6.58 -9.51 -36.58
CA GLU A 316 -6.76 -8.09 -36.88
C GLU A 316 -5.41 -7.34 -36.88
N LYS A 317 -5.11 -6.70 -38.01
CA LYS A 317 -3.94 -5.83 -38.14
C LYS A 317 -4.29 -4.43 -37.67
N TYR A 318 -4.00 -4.14 -36.42
CA TYR A 318 -4.05 -2.79 -35.91
C TYR A 318 -2.79 -2.04 -36.34
N LYS A 319 -2.96 -0.97 -37.10
CA LYS A 319 -1.86 -0.24 -37.74
C LYS A 319 -1.00 0.58 -36.77
N ASP A 320 -1.50 0.84 -35.56
CA ASP A 320 -1.00 1.92 -34.70
C ASP A 320 -0.25 1.44 -33.44
N TRP A 321 0.13 0.16 -33.35
CA TRP A 321 0.79 -0.40 -32.14
C TRP A 321 2.31 -0.54 -32.23
N TRP A 322 2.90 -0.40 -33.42
CA TRP A 322 4.35 -0.23 -33.51
C TRP A 322 4.62 1.27 -33.40
N PRO A 323 5.25 1.80 -32.34
CA PRO A 323 5.91 3.08 -32.48
C PRO A 323 6.86 2.91 -33.66
N GLU A 324 6.70 3.66 -34.75
CA GLU A 324 7.62 3.61 -35.88
C GLU A 324 9.03 3.83 -35.33
N GLY A 325 9.76 2.73 -35.14
CA GLY A 325 11.12 2.78 -34.68
C GLY A 325 11.95 3.35 -35.81
N GLU A 326 12.48 4.55 -35.62
CA GLU A 326 13.76 4.91 -36.22
C GLU A 326 14.78 3.85 -35.77
N GLY A 327 14.91 2.75 -36.53
CA GLY A 327 15.83 1.67 -36.16
C GLY A 327 15.60 0.28 -36.73
N ALA A 328 14.69 0.07 -37.70
CA ALA A 328 14.63 -1.17 -38.46
C ALA A 328 15.04 -0.93 -39.92
N SER A 329 16.35 -0.91 -40.15
CA SER A 329 16.99 -1.16 -41.45
C SER A 329 17.90 -2.37 -41.35
#